data_AF-A0A7V5AKU2-F1
#
_entry.id   AF-A0A7V5AKU2-F1
#
_cell.length_a   1.000
_cell.length_b   1.000
_cell.length_c   1.000
_cell.angle_alpha   90.00
_cell.angle_beta   90.00
_cell.angle_gamma   90.00
#
_symmetry.space_group_name_H-M   'P 1'
#
loop_
_entity.id
_entity.type
_entity.pdbx_description
1 polymer ?
#
loop_
_entity_poly.entity_id
_entity_poly.type
_entity_poly.pdbx_seq_one_letter_code
_entity_poly.pdbx_strand_id
1 'polypeptide(L)' 'MEEKGDIKGLVGALTYEDPHMRGAAAKALGRLGDPRAVDPLISALGDEDESVRRDAAIALGRLGDP' A
#
# COMPACT_ATOMS: atom_id res chain seq x y z
N MET A 1 -5.42 23.06 -8.54
CA MET A 1 -4.29 22.23 -8.10
C MET A 1 -4.64 20.80 -8.44
N GLU A 2 -3.92 20.18 -9.37
CA GLU A 2 -4.18 18.80 -9.77
C GLU A 2 -3.74 17.85 -8.65
N GLU A 3 -4.66 17.45 -7.76
CA GLU A 3 -4.51 16.23 -6.96
C GLU A 3 -4.69 15.01 -7.88
N LYS A 4 -3.75 14.81 -8.80
CA LYS A 4 -3.53 13.48 -9.38
C LYS A 4 -2.68 12.73 -8.37
N GLY A 5 -3.34 11.85 -7.62
CA GLY A 5 -2.82 11.13 -6.44
C GLY A 5 -1.32 10.93 -6.41
N ASP A 6 -0.63 11.71 -5.56
CA ASP A 6 0.78 11.50 -5.27
C ASP A 6 0.91 10.26 -4.39
N ILE A 7 1.57 9.23 -4.94
CA ILE A 7 1.89 7.98 -4.26
C ILE A 7 2.50 8.22 -2.87
N LYS A 8 3.22 9.34 -2.68
CA LYS A 8 3.86 9.71 -1.42
C LYS A 8 2.88 9.76 -0.24
N GLY A 9 1.66 10.26 -0.46
CA GLY A 9 0.63 10.32 0.59
C GLY A 9 0.17 8.93 1.01
N LEU A 10 -0.04 8.04 0.04
CA LEU A 10 -0.42 6.65 0.30
C LEU A 10 0.71 5.85 0.95
N VAL A 11 1.97 6.10 0.58
CA VAL A 11 3.13 5.50 1.25
C VAL A 11 3.22 5.96 2.70
N GLY A 12 2.97 7.24 2.99
CA GLY A 12 2.91 7.74 4.36
C GLY A 12 1.78 7.11 5.18
N ALA A 13 0.63 6.83 4.56
CA ALA A 13 -0.50 6.20 5.24
C ALA A 13 -0.24 4.74 5.65
N LEU A 14 0.78 4.07 5.10
CA LEU A 14 1.22 2.74 5.56
C LEU A 14 1.82 2.76 6.97
N THR A 15 2.09 3.92 7.56
CA THR A 15 2.67 4.03 8.90
C THR A 15 1.70 4.63 9.92
N TYR A 16 0.41 4.73 9.59
CA TYR A 16 -0.59 5.25 10.52
C TYR A 16 -0.84 4.26 11.67
N GLU A 17 -1.20 4.77 12.84
CA GLU A 17 -1.48 3.92 14.01
C GLU A 17 -2.66 2.96 13.78
N ASP A 18 -3.67 3.40 13.03
CA ASP A 18 -4.84 2.58 12.72
C ASP A 18 -4.53 1.55 11.62
N PRO A 19 -4.59 0.24 11.91
CA PRO A 19 -4.38 -0.80 10.92
C PRO A 19 -5.38 -0.74 9.75
N HIS A 20 -6.60 -0.24 9.96
CA HIS A 20 -7.55 -0.05 8.86
C HIS A 20 -7.06 0.99 7.85
N MET A 21 -6.43 2.06 8.30
CA MET A 21 -5.83 3.08 7.44
C MET A 21 -4.61 2.52 6.69
N ARG A 22 -3.75 1.74 7.36
CA ARG A 22 -2.61 1.07 6.72
C ARG A 22 -3.07 0.09 5.64
N GLY A 23 -4.07 -0.75 5.93
CA GLY A 23 -4.63 -1.70 4.96
C GLY A 23 -5.31 -0.99 3.77
N ALA A 24 -6.04 0.09 4.03
CA ALA A 24 -6.62 0.92 2.97
C ALA A 24 -5.54 1.53 2.07
N ALA A 25 -4.43 1.99 2.64
CA ALA A 25 -3.28 2.51 1.91
C ALA A 25 -2.64 1.42 1.04
N ALA A 26 -2.39 0.23 1.58
CA ALA A 26 -1.86 -0.91 0.82
C ALA A 26 -2.76 -1.27 -0.37
N LYS A 27 -4.08 -1.36 -0.15
CA LYS A 27 -5.06 -1.59 -1.23
C LYS A 27 -5.02 -0.51 -2.30
N ALA A 28 -4.94 0.75 -1.89
CA ALA A 28 -4.91 1.89 -2.81
C ALA A 28 -3.62 1.91 -3.65
N LEU A 29 -2.46 1.63 -3.04
CA LEU A 29 -1.18 1.50 -3.74
C LEU A 29 -1.21 0.39 -4.80
N GLY A 30 -1.76 -0.78 -4.47
CA GLY A 30 -1.91 -1.87 -5.44
C GLY A 30 -2.88 -1.55 -6.59
N ARG A 31 -3.89 -0.69 -6.35
CA ARG A 31 -4.80 -0.20 -7.41
C ARG A 31 -4.19 0.90 -8.26
N LEU A 32 -3.31 1.71 -7.66
CA LEU A 32 -2.59 2.77 -8.36
C LEU A 32 -1.67 2.18 -9.43
N GLY A 33 -1.10 0.99 -9.18
CA GLY A 33 -0.26 0.30 -10.15
C GLY A 33 1.13 0.92 -10.31
N ASP A 34 1.52 1.83 -9.40
CA ASP A 34 2.80 2.53 -9.48
C ASP A 34 3.92 1.65 -8.91
N PRO A 35 4.97 1.33 -9.70
CA PRO A 35 6.08 0.49 -9.24
C PRO A 35 6.83 1.05 -8.02
N ARG A 36 6.75 2.37 -7.76
CA ARG A 36 7.32 2.99 -6.55
C ARG A 36 6.66 2.51 -5.26
N ALA A 37 5.51 1.83 -5.35
CA ALA A 37 4.82 1.22 -4.21
C ALA A 37 5.44 -0.10 -3.75
N VAL A 38 6.31 -0.73 -4.56
CA VAL A 38 6.81 -2.08 -4.29
C VAL A 38 7.55 -2.16 -2.95
N ASP A 39 8.57 -1.33 -2.72
CA ASP A 39 9.36 -1.39 -1.48
C ASP A 39 8.53 -1.06 -0.21
N PRO A 40 7.66 -0.03 -0.21
CA PRO A 40 6.75 0.21 0.91
C PRO A 40 5.78 -0.96 1.16
N LEU A 41 5.24 -1.57 0.12
CA LEU A 41 4.34 -2.72 0.26
C LEU A 41 5.07 -3.97 0.75
N ILE A 42 6.33 -4.19 0.36
CA ILE A 42 7.17 -5.26 0.92
C ILE A 42 7.36 -5.05 2.42
N SER A 43 7.59 -3.81 2.86
CA SER A 43 7.70 -3.49 4.28
C SER A 43 6.39 -3.79 5.03
N ALA A 44 5.23 -3.49 4.42
CA ALA A 44 3.91 -3.77 4.99
C ALA A 44 3.57 -5.27 5.09
N LEU A 45 4.33 -6.16 4.45
CA LEU A 45 4.21 -7.61 4.70
C LEU A 45 4.66 -8.02 6.10
N GLY A 46 5.42 -7.17 6.79
CA GLY A 46 5.85 -7.36 8.18
C GLY A 46 4.94 -6.69 9.21
N ASP A 47 3.80 -6.13 8.81
CA ASP A 47 2.89 -5.42 9.71
C ASP A 47 2.37 -6.34 10.84
N GLU A 48 2.11 -5.76 12.02
CA GLU A 48 1.53 -6.47 13.17
C GLU A 48 0.13 -7.02 12.86
N ASP A 49 -0.65 -6.28 12.06
CA ASP A 49 -2.01 -6.62 11.72
C ASP A 49 -2.09 -7.56 10.51
N GLU A 50 -2.80 -8.68 10.66
CA GLU A 50 -2.92 -9.69 9.62
C GLU A 50 -3.64 -9.21 8.36
N SER A 51 -4.60 -8.29 8.51
CA SER A 51 -5.33 -7.72 7.38
C SER A 51 -4.43 -6.81 6.57
N VAL A 52 -3.57 -6.03 7.22
CA VAL A 52 -2.57 -5.18 6.55
C VAL A 52 -1.58 -6.05 5.77
N ARG A 53 -1.04 -7.12 6.38
CA ARG A 53 -0.15 -8.06 5.68
C ARG A 53 -0.81 -8.69 4.45
N ARG A 54 -2.08 -9.11 4.58
CA ARG A 54 -2.85 -9.67 3.48
C ARG A 54 -3.05 -8.66 2.35
N ASP A 55 -3.43 -7.43 2.69
CA ASP A 55 -3.66 -6.37 1.71
C ASP A 55 -2.37 -6.00 0.96
N ALA A 56 -1.23 -5.97 1.65
CA ALA A 56 0.08 -5.76 1.05
C ALA A 56 0.47 -6.86 0.06
N ALA A 57 0.23 -8.13 0.41
CA ALA A 57 0.48 -9.26 -0.49
C ALA A 57 -0.39 -9.20 -1.76
N ILE A 58 -1.67 -8.86 -1.62
CA ILE A 58 -2.58 -8.68 -2.75
C ILE A 58 -2.13 -7.51 -3.64
N ALA A 59 -1.70 -6.40 -3.02
CA ALA A 59 -1.24 -5.23 -3.74
C ALA A 59 0.04 -5.50 -4.56
N LEU A 60 0.99 -6.24 -3.99
CA LEU A 60 2.18 -6.70 -4.71
C LEU A 60 1.83 -7.65 -5.85
N GLY A 61 0.89 -8.57 -5.63
CA GLY A 61 0.39 -9.45 -6.69
C GLY A 61 -0.18 -8.67 -7.88
N ARG A 62 -0.91 -7.58 -7.63
CA ARG A 62 -1.43 -6.70 -8.68
C ARG A 62 -0.35 -5.90 -9.42
N LEU A 63 0.74 -5.56 -8.75
CA LEU A 63 1.86 -4.84 -9.37
C LEU A 63 2.76 -5.76 -10.21
N GLY A 64 2.79 -7.05 -9.89
CA GLY A 64 3.53 -8.07 -10.62
C GLY A 64 2.74 -8.79 -11.72
N ASP A 65 1.43 -8.54 -11.82
CA ASP A 65 0.58 -9.03 -12.91
C ASP A 65 0.75 -8.10 -14.12
N PRO A 66 1.30 -8.58 -15.26
CA PRO A 66 1.65 -7.75 -16.43
C PRO A 66 0.45 -7.17 -17.19
#